data_AF-A0A315V5E5-F1
#
_entry.id   AF-A0A315V5E5-F1
#
_cell.length_a   1.000
_cell.length_b   1.000
_cell.length_c   1.000
_cell.angle_alpha   90.00
_cell.angle_beta   90.00
_cell.angle_gamma   90.00
#
_symmetry.space_group_name_H-M   'P 1'
#
loop_
_entity.id
_entity.type
_entity.pdbx_description
1 polymer ?
#
loop_
_entity_poly.entity_id
_entity_poly.type
_entity_poly.pdbx_seq_one_letter_code
_entity_poly.pdbx_strand_id
1 'polypeptide(L)'
;MCICQQKDTEDEVREIIRNNLHLQGKLEDPAIRWQMALYRDLPYHYEDTSDPEKTVKRVLDIAHVLFHLDQVEHPQRSKKAVWHKLLSKQRKRAVVACFRMAPLYNLPRHRAVNLFLQGYEKSWIEAEEHYFEDKLIEDLAKAGEREPSEEEEGIKHIDPLHQLIQLFSRTALTEKCKLDEDNLYMAYADIMAKSCHDEEDEEGEVKSFEVGDHSLIVPFAVLR
;
A
#
# COMPACT_ATOMS: atom_id res chain seq x y z
N MET A 1 -22.98 38.92 33.20
CA MET A 1 -22.85 39.98 32.17
C MET A 1 -21.52 39.73 31.47
N CYS A 2 -21.52 39.21 30.24
CA CYS A 2 -20.30 38.96 29.48
C CYS A 2 -19.81 40.31 28.94
N ILE A 3 -18.81 40.91 29.58
CA ILE A 3 -18.33 42.27 29.25
C ILE A 3 -17.48 42.28 27.97
N CYS A 4 -17.00 41.13 27.50
CA CYS A 4 -16.21 41.03 26.27
C CYS A 4 -16.94 40.13 25.27
N GLN A 5 -17.54 40.72 24.23
CA GLN A 5 -17.89 39.94 23.03
C GLN A 5 -16.65 39.85 22.13
N GLN A 6 -16.56 38.81 21.30
CA GLN A 6 -15.41 38.52 20.44
C GLN A 6 -15.12 39.61 19.36
N LYS A 7 -15.86 40.72 19.38
CA LYS A 7 -15.81 41.82 18.40
C LYS A 7 -15.43 43.19 18.99
N ASP A 8 -15.38 43.34 20.31
CA ASP A 8 -15.11 44.64 20.94
C ASP A 8 -13.60 44.86 21.03
N THR A 9 -13.11 46.06 20.71
CA THR A 9 -11.69 46.41 20.91
C THR A 9 -11.39 46.62 22.39
N GLU A 10 -10.16 46.30 22.83
CA GLU A 10 -9.76 46.41 24.24
C GLU A 10 -10.02 47.82 24.82
N ASP A 11 -9.86 48.86 23.99
CA ASP A 11 -10.11 50.25 24.37
C ASP A 11 -11.60 50.54 24.58
N GLU A 12 -12.51 49.94 23.79
CA GLU A 12 -13.96 50.06 23.99
C GLU A 12 -14.39 49.35 25.29
N VAL A 13 -13.82 48.18 25.57
CA VAL A 13 -14.08 47.44 26.82
C VAL A 13 -13.59 48.23 28.03
N ARG A 14 -12.39 48.83 27.93
CA ARG A 14 -11.83 49.69 28.97
C ARG A 14 -12.73 50.89 29.26
N GLU A 15 -13.24 51.53 28.21
CA GLU A 15 -14.13 52.68 28.32
C GLU A 15 -15.51 52.30 28.90
N ILE A 16 -16.05 51.14 28.57
CA ILE A 16 -17.27 50.61 29.19
C ILE A 16 -17.05 50.37 30.69
N ILE A 17 -15.92 49.76 31.08
CA ILE A 17 -15.61 49.51 32.49
C ILE A 17 -15.45 50.83 33.26
N ARG A 18 -14.73 51.81 32.70
CA ARG A 18 -14.59 53.16 33.29
C ARG A 18 -15.94 53.83 33.49
N ASN A 19 -16.79 53.84 32.47
CA ASN A 19 -18.11 54.46 32.54
C ASN A 19 -19.04 53.79 33.57
N ASN A 20 -18.85 52.49 33.85
CA ASN A 20 -19.66 51.73 34.82
C ASN A 20 -19.09 51.67 36.24
N LEU A 21 -17.91 52.24 36.50
CA LEU A 21 -17.27 52.21 37.82
C LEU A 21 -18.15 52.82 38.93
N HIS A 22 -18.98 53.81 38.58
CA HIS A 22 -19.93 54.46 39.48
C HIS A 22 -21.04 53.54 40.04
N LEU A 23 -21.21 52.34 39.47
CA LEU A 23 -22.15 51.31 39.90
C LEU A 23 -21.50 50.31 40.89
N GLN A 24 -20.19 50.40 41.12
CA GLN A 24 -19.47 49.55 42.07
C GLN A 24 -20.08 49.71 43.47
N GLY A 25 -20.71 48.64 43.98
CA GLY A 25 -21.40 48.61 45.27
C GLY A 25 -22.89 49.00 45.27
N LYS A 26 -23.47 49.44 44.15
CA LYS A 26 -24.91 49.79 44.05
C LYS A 26 -25.82 48.63 43.65
N LEU A 27 -25.24 47.58 43.07
CA LEU A 27 -25.91 46.35 42.67
C LEU A 27 -25.43 45.20 43.57
N GLU A 28 -25.68 45.31 44.87
CA GLU A 28 -25.44 44.20 45.79
C GLU A 28 -26.57 43.19 45.66
N ASP A 29 -26.28 42.05 45.02
CA ASP A 29 -27.16 40.90 45.02
C ASP A 29 -27.24 40.33 46.46
N PRO A 30 -28.43 40.23 47.08
CA PRO A 30 -28.59 39.66 48.41
C PRO A 30 -27.96 38.28 48.58
N ALA A 31 -27.85 37.50 47.51
CA ALA A 31 -27.27 36.15 47.52
C ALA A 31 -25.76 36.12 47.75
N ILE A 32 -25.03 37.22 47.46
CA ILE A 32 -23.55 37.27 47.47
C ILE A 32 -23.03 38.11 48.67
N ARG A 33 -23.92 38.69 49.47
CA ARG A 33 -23.58 39.57 50.59
C ARG A 33 -22.68 38.91 51.65
N TRP A 34 -22.91 37.63 51.95
CA TRP A 34 -22.10 36.88 52.94
C TRP A 34 -20.67 36.63 52.43
N GLN A 35 -20.51 36.42 51.13
CA GLN A 35 -19.22 36.20 50.49
C GLN A 35 -18.36 37.48 50.53
N MET A 36 -18.96 38.64 50.27
CA MET A 36 -18.28 39.94 50.36
C MET A 36 -17.86 40.28 51.79
N ALA A 37 -18.66 39.88 52.79
CA ALA A 37 -18.30 40.06 54.19
C ALA A 37 -17.08 39.23 54.58
N LEU A 38 -16.95 37.99 54.08
CA LEU A 38 -15.80 37.13 54.34
C LEU A 38 -14.51 37.60 53.65
N TYR A 39 -14.62 38.11 52.41
CA TYR A 39 -13.44 38.58 51.67
C TYR A 39 -12.94 39.96 52.11
N ARG A 40 -13.76 40.76 52.81
CA ARG A 40 -13.41 42.09 53.31
C ARG A 40 -12.22 42.06 54.29
N ASP A 41 -12.11 41.00 55.08
CA ASP A 41 -11.12 40.88 56.16
C ASP A 41 -9.83 40.16 55.72
N LEU A 42 -9.66 39.90 54.41
CA LEU A 42 -8.50 39.20 53.89
C LEU A 42 -7.27 40.14 53.85
N PRO A 43 -6.08 39.74 54.35
CA PRO A 43 -4.90 40.60 54.47
C PRO A 43 -4.37 41.18 53.15
N TYR A 44 -4.78 40.63 52.01
CA TYR A 44 -4.34 41.03 50.67
C TYR A 44 -5.36 41.92 49.92
N HIS A 45 -6.50 42.27 50.55
CA HIS A 45 -7.54 43.10 49.92
C HIS A 45 -7.26 44.62 50.05
N TYR A 46 -6.22 45.03 50.80
CA TYR A 46 -5.85 46.45 50.96
C TYR A 46 -5.09 47.05 49.76
N GLU A 47 -5.11 46.43 48.58
CA GLU A 47 -4.62 47.10 47.37
C GLU A 47 -5.63 48.13 46.86
N ASP A 48 -5.45 49.34 47.39
CA ASP A 48 -5.75 50.66 46.83
C ASP A 48 -6.90 50.71 45.80
N THR A 49 -8.13 50.52 46.29
CA THR A 49 -9.37 50.73 45.54
C THR A 49 -9.63 52.21 45.21
N SER A 50 -8.71 53.09 45.58
CA SER A 50 -8.80 54.54 45.40
C SER A 50 -8.51 54.97 43.96
N ASP A 51 -7.74 54.18 43.21
CA ASP A 51 -7.37 54.50 41.83
C ASP A 51 -8.31 53.79 40.82
N PRO A 52 -9.14 54.55 40.09
CA PRO A 52 -10.08 53.99 39.13
C PRO A 52 -9.38 53.22 38.01
N GLU A 53 -8.18 53.64 37.59
CA GLU A 53 -7.49 53.05 36.44
C GLU A 53 -6.89 51.68 36.78
N LYS A 54 -6.39 51.51 38.01
CA LYS A 54 -5.95 50.19 38.52
C LYS A 54 -7.12 49.22 38.65
N THR A 55 -8.29 49.70 39.03
CA THR A 55 -9.50 48.86 39.15
C THR A 55 -9.98 48.41 37.77
N VAL A 56 -10.01 49.31 36.79
CA VAL A 56 -10.34 48.99 35.40
C VAL A 56 -9.38 47.93 34.85
N LYS A 57 -8.07 48.08 35.07
CA LYS A 57 -7.06 47.12 34.64
C LYS A 57 -7.27 45.73 35.26
N ARG A 58 -7.52 45.64 36.57
CA ARG A 58 -7.80 44.36 37.24
C ARG A 58 -9.05 43.66 36.69
N VAL A 59 -10.13 44.43 36.46
CA VAL A 59 -11.36 43.88 35.88
C VAL A 59 -11.11 43.36 34.46
N LEU A 60 -10.31 44.09 33.68
CA LEU A 60 -9.92 43.67 32.34
C LEU A 60 -9.07 42.39 32.37
N ASP A 61 -8.09 42.30 33.27
CA ASP A 61 -7.24 41.11 33.44
C ASP A 61 -8.07 39.89 33.82
N ILE A 62 -9.01 40.04 34.77
CA ILE A 62 -9.94 38.96 35.16
C ILE A 62 -10.85 38.58 33.98
N ALA A 63 -11.37 39.56 33.24
CA ALA A 63 -12.19 39.31 32.06
C ALA A 63 -11.41 38.57 30.96
N HIS A 64 -10.14 38.90 30.75
CA HIS A 64 -9.25 38.21 29.81
C HIS A 64 -9.01 36.76 30.23
N VAL A 65 -8.73 36.51 31.51
CA VAL A 65 -8.55 35.15 32.03
C VAL A 65 -9.84 34.35 31.82
N LEU A 66 -10.99 34.89 32.22
CA LEU A 66 -12.29 34.22 32.06
C LEU A 66 -12.62 33.95 30.58
N PHE A 67 -12.31 34.87 29.69
CA PHE A 67 -12.49 34.69 28.24
C PHE A 67 -11.65 33.54 27.69
N HIS A 68 -10.37 33.46 28.06
CA HIS A 68 -9.52 32.35 27.62
C HIS A 68 -9.88 31.03 28.27
N LEU A 69 -10.32 31.04 29.53
CA LEU A 69 -10.79 29.85 30.24
C LEU A 69 -12.05 29.28 29.57
N ASP A 70 -13.00 30.15 29.19
CA ASP A 70 -14.19 29.76 28.42
C ASP A 70 -13.82 29.22 27.01
N GLN A 71 -12.81 29.79 26.35
CA GLN A 71 -12.31 29.24 25.08
C GLN A 71 -11.68 27.85 25.21
N VAL A 72 -11.03 27.55 26.33
CA VAL A 72 -10.40 26.24 26.60
C VAL A 72 -11.42 25.21 27.07
N GLU A 73 -12.38 25.60 27.90
CA GLU A 73 -13.44 24.72 28.43
C GLU A 73 -14.52 24.43 27.37
N HIS A 74 -14.75 25.38 26.46
CA HIS A 74 -15.64 25.24 25.32
C HIS A 74 -14.91 25.50 23.98
N PRO A 75 -13.94 24.64 23.57
CA PRO A 75 -13.25 24.79 22.31
C PRO A 75 -14.25 24.60 21.17
N GLN A 76 -14.83 25.71 20.68
CA GLN A 76 -15.76 25.78 19.56
C GLN A 76 -16.92 24.76 19.65
N ARG A 77 -18.03 25.12 20.33
CA ARG A 77 -19.32 24.40 20.22
C ARG A 77 -19.82 24.21 18.77
N SER A 78 -19.20 24.88 17.79
CA SER A 78 -19.49 24.82 16.35
C SER A 78 -18.70 23.75 15.57
N LYS A 79 -17.57 23.26 16.08
CA LYS A 79 -16.80 22.22 15.40
C LYS A 79 -17.30 20.86 15.87
N LYS A 80 -18.38 20.38 15.21
CA LYS A 80 -18.77 18.97 15.27
C LYS A 80 -17.48 18.14 15.18
N ALA A 81 -17.24 17.28 16.17
CA ALA A 81 -16.11 16.35 16.13
C ALA A 81 -16.19 15.58 14.81
N VAL A 82 -15.34 15.95 13.85
CA VAL A 82 -15.19 15.21 12.60
C VAL A 82 -14.40 13.97 12.97
N TRP A 83 -15.12 12.93 13.37
CA TRP A 83 -14.52 11.61 13.58
C TRP A 83 -13.88 11.18 12.26
N HIS A 84 -12.55 11.30 12.17
CA HIS A 84 -11.82 10.80 11.02
C HIS A 84 -12.08 9.30 10.89
N LYS A 85 -12.62 8.90 9.75
CA LYS A 85 -13.05 7.51 9.50
C LYS A 85 -11.82 6.63 9.26
N LEU A 86 -11.30 6.04 10.33
CA LEU A 86 -10.10 5.18 10.34
C LEU A 86 -10.18 3.94 9.44
N LEU A 87 -11.41 3.45 9.19
CA LEU A 87 -11.67 2.24 8.42
C LEU A 87 -12.73 2.49 7.36
N SER A 88 -12.37 2.20 6.11
CA SER A 88 -13.31 2.24 4.98
C SER A 88 -14.45 1.25 5.18
N LYS A 89 -15.59 1.52 4.55
CA LYS A 89 -16.75 0.62 4.59
C LYS A 89 -16.40 -0.77 4.03
N GLN A 90 -15.54 -0.84 3.01
CA GLN A 90 -15.06 -2.08 2.42
C GLN A 90 -14.24 -2.91 3.41
N ARG A 91 -13.27 -2.30 4.10
CA ARG A 91 -12.45 -3.00 5.11
C ARG A 91 -13.31 -3.54 6.25
N LYS A 92 -14.29 -2.76 6.72
CA LYS A 92 -15.26 -3.23 7.72
C LYS A 92 -16.07 -4.43 7.20
N ARG A 93 -16.57 -4.38 5.97
CA ARG A 93 -17.32 -5.52 5.37
C ARG A 93 -16.44 -6.76 5.23
N ALA A 94 -15.19 -6.62 4.81
CA ALA A 94 -14.25 -7.72 4.69
C ALA A 94 -14.00 -8.41 6.04
N VAL A 95 -13.70 -7.62 7.08
CA VAL A 95 -13.48 -8.15 8.44
C VAL A 95 -14.71 -8.93 8.94
N VAL A 96 -15.92 -8.39 8.75
CA VAL A 96 -17.13 -9.11 9.16
C VAL A 96 -17.37 -10.35 8.30
N ALA A 97 -16.98 -10.35 7.01
CA ALA A 97 -17.01 -11.56 6.19
C ALA A 97 -16.03 -12.64 6.69
N CYS A 98 -14.84 -12.23 7.17
CA CYS A 98 -13.87 -13.15 7.76
C CYS A 98 -14.42 -13.87 9.02
N PHE A 99 -15.18 -13.16 9.85
CA PHE A 99 -15.84 -13.79 11.01
C PHE A 99 -16.96 -14.77 10.62
N ARG A 100 -17.48 -14.71 9.39
CA ARG A 100 -18.51 -15.62 8.87
C ARG A 100 -17.94 -16.77 8.05
N MET A 101 -16.62 -16.93 8.03
CA MET A 101 -15.99 -18.01 7.28
C MET A 101 -16.34 -19.36 7.91
N ALA A 102 -16.68 -20.32 7.06
CA ALA A 102 -16.89 -21.70 7.51
C ALA A 102 -15.53 -22.39 7.68
N PRO A 103 -15.30 -23.13 8.78
CA PRO A 103 -14.09 -23.91 8.97
C PRO A 103 -14.02 -25.07 7.96
N LEU A 104 -12.81 -25.52 7.63
CA LEU A 104 -12.57 -26.52 6.58
C LEU A 104 -13.36 -27.82 6.78
N TYR A 105 -13.50 -28.30 8.02
CA TYR A 105 -14.22 -29.54 8.33
C TYR A 105 -15.74 -29.46 8.05
N ASN A 106 -16.28 -28.25 7.93
CA ASN A 106 -17.69 -28.02 7.64
C ASN A 106 -17.98 -27.82 6.14
N LEU A 107 -16.95 -27.90 5.29
CA LEU A 107 -17.11 -27.81 3.84
C LEU A 107 -17.55 -29.15 3.25
N PRO A 108 -18.41 -29.14 2.21
CA PRO A 108 -18.67 -30.34 1.42
C PRO A 108 -17.37 -30.94 0.86
N ARG A 109 -17.26 -32.27 0.90
CA ARG A 109 -16.03 -32.98 0.50
C ARG A 109 -15.51 -32.57 -0.89
N HIS A 110 -16.38 -32.48 -1.89
CA HIS A 110 -15.98 -32.08 -3.25
C HIS A 110 -15.36 -30.67 -3.30
N ARG A 111 -15.84 -29.75 -2.46
CA ARG A 111 -15.32 -28.38 -2.39
C ARG A 111 -13.96 -28.34 -1.72
N ALA A 112 -13.78 -29.12 -0.65
CA ALA A 112 -12.48 -29.28 0.01
C ALA A 112 -11.45 -29.91 -0.94
N VAL A 113 -11.85 -30.92 -1.73
CA VAL A 113 -10.99 -31.55 -2.74
C VAL A 113 -10.58 -30.55 -3.82
N ASN A 114 -11.50 -29.74 -4.35
CA ASN A 114 -11.17 -28.73 -5.35
C ASN A 114 -10.20 -27.66 -4.81
N LEU A 115 -10.38 -27.23 -3.56
CA LEU A 115 -9.44 -26.33 -2.88
C LEU A 115 -8.06 -26.97 -2.73
N PHE A 116 -8.03 -28.26 -2.38
CA PHE A 116 -6.77 -29.00 -2.24
C PHE A 116 -6.03 -29.14 -3.57
N LEU A 117 -6.72 -29.51 -4.66
CA LEU A 117 -6.08 -29.67 -5.97
C LEU A 117 -5.44 -28.36 -6.46
N GLN A 118 -6.12 -27.23 -6.30
CA GLN A 118 -5.57 -25.91 -6.65
C GLN A 118 -4.33 -25.56 -5.82
N GLY A 119 -4.30 -25.93 -4.54
CA GLY A 119 -3.13 -25.74 -3.68
C GLY A 119 -1.98 -26.67 -4.07
N TYR A 120 -2.29 -27.93 -4.39
CA TYR A 120 -1.30 -28.93 -4.78
C TYR A 120 -0.62 -28.58 -6.11
N GLU A 121 -1.38 -28.16 -7.11
CA GLU A 121 -0.85 -27.69 -8.40
C GLU A 121 0.20 -26.57 -8.19
N LYS A 122 -0.14 -25.53 -7.43
CA LYS A 122 0.73 -24.36 -7.26
C LYS A 122 1.89 -24.56 -6.30
N SER A 123 1.65 -25.25 -5.19
CA SER A 123 2.66 -25.39 -4.13
C SER A 123 3.57 -26.59 -4.33
N TRP A 124 3.18 -27.56 -5.16
CA TRP A 124 3.95 -28.77 -5.42
C TRP A 124 4.30 -28.89 -6.89
N ILE A 125 3.33 -28.95 -7.80
CA ILE A 125 3.63 -29.22 -9.22
C ILE A 125 4.41 -28.08 -9.88
N GLU A 126 4.02 -26.83 -9.68
CA GLU A 126 4.73 -25.65 -10.23
C GLU A 126 6.09 -25.42 -9.55
N ALA A 127 6.26 -25.86 -8.30
CA ALA A 127 7.49 -25.70 -7.54
C ALA A 127 8.49 -26.84 -7.76
N GLU A 128 8.04 -27.96 -8.32
CA GLU A 128 8.90 -29.09 -8.65
C GLU A 128 9.73 -28.75 -9.90
N GLU A 129 11.05 -28.64 -9.72
CA GLU A 129 11.97 -28.50 -10.84
C GLU A 129 11.98 -29.79 -11.65
N HIS A 130 11.56 -29.65 -12.90
CA HIS A 130 11.61 -30.73 -13.87
C HIS A 130 13.00 -30.66 -14.52
N TYR A 131 13.80 -31.71 -14.35
CA TYR A 131 15.13 -31.85 -14.97
C TYR A 131 15.07 -32.75 -16.21
N PHE A 132 13.93 -32.83 -16.88
CA PHE A 132 13.81 -33.72 -18.05
C PHE A 132 14.28 -33.02 -19.33
N GLU A 133 14.36 -31.70 -19.32
CA GLU A 133 14.69 -30.82 -20.43
C GLU A 133 16.06 -31.20 -21.01
N ASP A 134 17.11 -31.28 -20.17
CA ASP A 134 18.46 -31.63 -20.61
C ASP A 134 18.55 -33.04 -21.17
N LYS A 135 17.96 -34.00 -20.44
CA LYS A 135 17.95 -35.39 -20.87
C LYS A 135 17.23 -35.55 -22.21
N LEU A 136 16.13 -34.82 -22.41
CA LEU A 136 15.37 -34.85 -23.65
C LEU A 136 16.18 -34.28 -24.82
N ILE A 137 16.86 -33.15 -24.62
CA ILE A 137 17.72 -32.55 -25.65
C ILE A 137 18.93 -33.44 -25.96
N GLU A 138 19.56 -34.01 -24.93
CA GLU A 138 20.67 -34.96 -25.06
C GLU A 138 20.25 -36.21 -25.84
N ASP A 139 19.12 -36.84 -25.50
CA ASP A 139 18.59 -38.01 -26.19
C ASP A 139 18.26 -37.70 -27.66
N LEU A 140 17.73 -36.51 -27.95
CA LEU A 140 17.42 -36.07 -29.32
C LEU A 140 18.67 -35.81 -30.16
N ALA A 141 19.72 -35.25 -29.57
CA ALA A 141 21.00 -35.00 -30.24
C ALA A 141 21.78 -36.31 -30.46
N LYS A 142 21.83 -37.20 -29.45
CA LYS A 142 22.59 -38.45 -29.50
C LYS A 142 21.93 -39.57 -30.31
N ALA A 143 20.60 -39.53 -30.48
CA ALA A 143 19.91 -40.52 -31.30
C ALA A 143 20.38 -40.53 -32.77
N GLY A 144 21.08 -39.47 -33.23
CA GLY A 144 21.75 -39.40 -34.53
C GLY A 144 23.08 -40.16 -34.63
N GLU A 145 23.68 -40.60 -33.52
CA GLU A 145 24.98 -41.31 -33.47
C GLU A 145 24.84 -42.85 -33.48
N ARG A 146 23.64 -43.38 -33.71
CA ARG A 146 23.47 -44.83 -33.88
C ARG A 146 24.32 -45.27 -35.08
N GLU A 147 25.27 -46.17 -34.85
CA GLU A 147 26.24 -46.59 -35.87
C GLU A 147 25.58 -46.82 -37.23
N PRO A 148 26.06 -46.15 -38.30
CA PRO A 148 25.53 -46.36 -39.62
C PRO A 148 25.76 -47.82 -40.00
N SER A 149 24.70 -48.57 -40.26
CA SER A 149 24.84 -49.80 -41.05
C SER A 149 25.51 -49.41 -42.36
N GLU A 150 26.50 -50.20 -42.79
CA GLU A 150 27.45 -49.96 -43.90
C GLU A 150 26.81 -49.64 -45.29
N GLU A 151 25.49 -49.48 -45.39
CA GLU A 151 24.73 -49.24 -46.61
C GLU A 151 24.36 -47.75 -46.86
N GLU A 152 24.58 -46.82 -45.93
CA GLU A 152 24.11 -45.42 -46.01
C GLU A 152 25.20 -44.33 -46.14
N GLU A 153 26.33 -44.59 -46.82
CA GLU A 153 27.43 -43.61 -46.99
C GLU A 153 27.14 -42.37 -47.88
N GLY A 154 25.86 -42.05 -48.18
CA GLY A 154 25.52 -40.94 -49.09
C GLY A 154 24.47 -39.95 -48.57
N ILE A 155 23.80 -40.25 -47.45
CA ILE A 155 22.72 -39.42 -46.92
C ILE A 155 23.26 -38.78 -45.64
N LYS A 156 23.39 -37.44 -45.64
CA LYS A 156 23.74 -36.71 -44.41
C LYS A 156 22.64 -37.03 -43.38
N HIS A 157 22.95 -37.88 -42.40
CA HIS A 157 22.03 -38.21 -41.34
C HIS A 157 21.80 -36.93 -40.53
N ILE A 158 20.65 -36.30 -40.74
CA ILE A 158 20.26 -35.10 -39.99
C ILE A 158 19.88 -35.61 -38.60
N ASP A 159 20.49 -35.06 -37.55
CA ASP A 159 20.13 -35.48 -36.21
C ASP A 159 18.63 -35.15 -35.93
N PRO A 160 17.95 -35.93 -35.09
CA PRO A 160 16.52 -35.71 -34.80
C PRO A 160 16.17 -34.32 -34.26
N LEU A 161 17.07 -33.68 -33.51
CA LEU A 161 16.92 -32.31 -33.01
C LEU A 161 17.01 -31.29 -34.15
N HIS A 162 17.91 -31.49 -35.10
CA HIS A 162 18.12 -30.66 -36.28
C HIS A 162 16.95 -30.78 -37.26
N GLN A 163 16.37 -31.98 -37.40
CA GLN A 163 15.13 -32.16 -38.14
C GLN A 163 13.96 -31.38 -37.52
N LEU A 164 13.87 -31.37 -36.19
CA LEU A 164 12.86 -30.60 -35.46
C LEU A 164 13.02 -29.09 -35.68
N ILE A 165 14.25 -28.57 -35.56
CA ILE A 165 14.57 -27.16 -35.82
C ILE A 165 14.22 -26.78 -37.26
N GLN A 166 14.54 -27.64 -38.23
CA GLN A 166 14.24 -27.41 -39.64
C GLN A 166 12.73 -27.41 -39.92
N LEU A 167 11.97 -28.24 -39.21
CA LEU A 167 10.51 -28.26 -39.34
C LEU A 167 9.89 -26.94 -38.85
N PHE A 168 10.33 -26.43 -37.70
CA PHE A 168 9.85 -25.15 -37.19
C PHE A 168 10.26 -23.98 -38.08
N SER A 169 11.49 -23.97 -38.61
CA SER A 169 11.94 -22.91 -39.53
C SER A 169 11.14 -22.90 -40.83
N ARG A 170 10.87 -24.06 -41.43
CA ARG A 170 10.02 -24.17 -42.62
C ARG A 170 8.59 -23.68 -42.33
N THR A 171 8.07 -23.99 -41.14
CA THR A 171 6.71 -23.60 -40.73
C THR A 171 6.61 -22.08 -40.52
N ALA A 172 7.62 -21.46 -39.92
CA ALA A 172 7.69 -20.01 -39.74
C ALA A 172 7.77 -19.23 -41.07
N LEU A 173 8.36 -19.84 -42.11
CA LEU A 173 8.46 -19.27 -43.44
C LEU A 173 7.19 -19.47 -44.30
N THR A 174 6.17 -20.16 -43.79
CA THR A 174 4.90 -20.27 -44.50
C THR A 174 4.13 -18.95 -44.43
N GLU A 175 3.79 -18.40 -45.58
CA GLU A 175 3.10 -17.12 -45.69
C GLU A 175 1.66 -17.24 -45.15
N LYS A 176 1.49 -16.95 -43.86
CA LYS A 176 0.19 -16.79 -43.20
C LYS A 176 0.10 -15.37 -42.64
N CYS A 177 -0.97 -14.63 -42.97
CA CYS A 177 -1.18 -13.26 -42.45
C CYS A 177 -1.45 -13.21 -40.93
N LYS A 178 -1.71 -14.37 -40.29
CA LYS A 178 -1.84 -14.55 -38.84
C LYS A 178 -1.18 -15.86 -38.46
N LEU A 179 -0.27 -15.83 -37.51
CA LEU A 179 0.28 -17.03 -36.90
C LEU A 179 -0.75 -17.55 -35.89
N ASP A 180 -1.02 -18.85 -35.95
CA ASP A 180 -1.87 -19.54 -34.98
C ASP A 180 -1.08 -19.70 -33.66
N GLU A 181 -1.77 -19.74 -32.50
CA GLU A 181 -1.13 -20.09 -31.23
C GLU A 181 -0.68 -21.57 -31.26
N ASP A 182 0.58 -21.78 -31.63
CA ASP A 182 1.18 -23.11 -31.69
C ASP A 182 1.72 -23.52 -30.32
N ASN A 183 0.87 -24.19 -29.54
CA ASN A 183 1.24 -24.73 -28.23
C ASN A 183 2.42 -25.71 -28.31
N LEU A 184 2.62 -26.39 -29.44
CA LEU A 184 3.73 -27.33 -29.62
C LEU A 184 5.04 -26.57 -29.79
N TYR A 185 5.05 -25.52 -30.62
CA TYR A 185 6.20 -24.64 -30.76
C TYR A 185 6.57 -23.99 -29.42
N MET A 186 5.60 -23.45 -28.68
CA MET A 186 5.85 -22.80 -27.39
C MET A 186 6.42 -23.76 -26.34
N ALA A 187 5.91 -25.00 -26.27
CA ALA A 187 6.44 -26.01 -25.35
C ALA A 187 7.88 -26.40 -25.69
N TYR A 188 8.19 -26.64 -26.96
CA TYR A 188 9.56 -26.98 -27.37
C TYR A 188 10.53 -25.81 -27.23
N ALA A 189 10.08 -24.57 -27.47
CA ALA A 189 10.89 -23.38 -27.23
C ALA A 189 11.25 -23.22 -25.75
N ASP A 190 10.30 -23.46 -24.83
CA ASP A 190 10.56 -23.44 -23.38
C ASP A 190 11.55 -24.53 -22.95
N ILE A 191 11.39 -25.75 -23.46
CA ILE A 191 12.31 -26.87 -23.19
C ILE A 191 13.73 -26.56 -23.67
N MET A 192 13.89 -26.08 -24.92
CA MET A 192 15.20 -25.72 -25.47
C MET A 192 15.84 -24.56 -24.70
N ALA A 193 15.07 -23.55 -24.31
CA ALA A 193 15.57 -22.42 -23.54
C ALA A 193 16.04 -22.82 -22.14
N LYS A 194 15.28 -23.68 -21.44
CA LYS A 194 15.66 -24.20 -20.13
C LYS A 194 16.91 -25.06 -20.17
N SER A 195 17.06 -25.90 -21.20
CA SER A 195 18.24 -26.76 -21.33
C SER A 195 19.55 -26.00 -21.58
N CYS A 196 19.48 -24.77 -22.09
CA CYS A 196 20.66 -23.90 -22.23
C CYS A 196 20.99 -23.11 -20.95
N HIS A 197 20.10 -23.07 -19.95
CA HIS A 197 20.24 -22.15 -18.81
C HIS A 197 21.21 -22.66 -17.72
N ASP A 198 21.49 -23.97 -17.66
CA ASP A 198 22.36 -24.56 -16.63
C ASP A 198 23.85 -24.19 -16.79
N GLU A 199 24.26 -23.65 -17.94
CA GLU A 199 25.67 -23.32 -18.23
C GLU A 199 26.00 -21.81 -18.06
N GLU A 200 25.01 -20.92 -17.92
CA GLU A 200 25.25 -19.46 -17.89
C GLU A 200 25.42 -18.86 -16.48
N ASP A 201 25.13 -19.62 -15.41
CA ASP A 201 25.22 -19.12 -14.02
C ASP A 201 26.60 -19.33 -13.36
N GLU A 202 27.58 -19.96 -14.02
CA GLU A 202 28.95 -20.08 -13.48
C GLU A 202 30.00 -19.12 -14.08
N GLU A 203 29.80 -18.47 -15.22
CA GLU A 203 30.79 -17.50 -15.74
C GLU A 203 30.15 -16.23 -16.30
N GLY A 204 30.11 -15.20 -15.46
CA GLY A 204 30.05 -13.82 -15.90
C GLY A 204 31.31 -13.44 -16.69
N GLU A 205 31.34 -13.74 -17.98
CA GLU A 205 32.29 -13.13 -18.91
C GLU A 205 31.62 -12.85 -20.26
N VAL A 206 31.31 -11.58 -20.50
CA VAL A 206 30.96 -11.03 -21.81
C VAL A 206 32.11 -11.26 -22.79
N LYS A 207 32.10 -12.41 -23.47
CA LYS A 207 32.89 -12.63 -24.68
C LYS A 207 32.04 -12.23 -25.88
N SER A 208 32.28 -11.01 -26.35
CA SER A 208 31.98 -10.60 -27.72
C SER A 208 32.64 -11.61 -28.67
N PHE A 209 31.88 -12.59 -29.15
CA PHE A 209 32.36 -13.55 -30.12
C PHE A 209 32.31 -12.92 -31.50
N GLU A 210 33.47 -12.88 -32.15
CA GLU A 210 33.66 -12.39 -33.51
C GLU A 210 32.75 -13.13 -34.50
N VAL A 211 32.26 -12.38 -35.47
CA VAL A 211 31.43 -12.83 -36.58
C VAL A 211 32.19 -13.88 -37.40
N GLY A 212 31.90 -15.15 -37.14
CA GLY A 212 32.28 -16.29 -37.97
C GLY A 212 31.07 -17.19 -38.16
N ASP A 213 30.37 -17.05 -39.29
CA ASP A 213 29.44 -18.00 -39.91
C ASP A 213 28.58 -18.92 -39.00
N HIS A 214 27.95 -18.35 -37.97
CA HIS A 214 26.83 -18.98 -37.26
C HIS A 214 25.54 -18.21 -37.52
N SER A 215 25.08 -18.22 -38.78
CA SER A 215 23.83 -17.60 -39.21
C SER A 215 22.56 -18.35 -38.80
N LEU A 216 22.62 -19.28 -37.84
CA LEU A 216 21.49 -20.12 -37.44
C LEU A 216 21.13 -20.08 -35.95
N ILE A 217 21.85 -19.32 -35.10
CA ILE A 217 21.58 -19.29 -33.65
C ILE A 217 20.71 -18.09 -33.23
N VAL A 218 20.45 -17.13 -34.13
CA VAL A 218 19.72 -15.90 -33.78
C VAL A 218 18.37 -15.86 -34.51
N PRO A 219 17.33 -16.55 -33.97
CA PRO A 219 16.14 -15.79 -33.61
C PRO A 219 15.35 -16.34 -32.39
N PHE A 220 15.98 -17.03 -31.41
CA PHE A 220 15.24 -17.47 -30.21
C PHE A 220 15.24 -16.45 -29.05
N ALA A 221 16.12 -15.44 -29.07
CA ALA A 221 16.26 -14.46 -27.99
C ALA A 221 15.39 -13.18 -28.13
N VAL A 222 14.48 -13.08 -29.11
CA VAL A 222 13.73 -11.82 -29.40
C VAL A 222 12.21 -11.96 -29.17
N LEU A 223 11.77 -12.92 -28.36
CA LEU A 223 10.35 -13.04 -27.96
C LEU A 223 10.18 -12.93 -26.43
N ARG A 224 10.64 -11.80 -25.87
CA ARG A 224 10.15 -11.26 -24.61
C ARG A 224 9.49 -9.90 -24.84
#